data_AF-S4RUW0-F1
#
_entry.id   AF-S4RUW0-F1
#
_cell.length_a   1.000
_cell.length_b   1.000
_cell.length_c   1.000
_cell.angle_alpha   90.00
_cell.angle_beta   90.00
_cell.angle_gamma   90.00
#
_symmetry.space_group_name_H-M   'P 1'
#
loop_
_entity.id
_entity.type
_entity.pdbx_description
1 polymer ?
#
loop_
_entity_poly.entity_id
_entity_poly.type
_entity_poly.pdbx_seq_one_letter_code
_entity_poly.pdbx_strand_id
1 'polypeptide(L)' 'LERLEKEFAREQYMVGTERYFLASSLHLTEAQVKVWFQNRRIKWRKQSFEQQQARLAKLGLAPLPTPTS' A
#
# COMPACT_ATOMS: atom_id res chain seq x y z
N LEU A 1 -6.61 5.68 -11.63
CA LEU A 1 -6.09 4.88 -10.49
C LEU A 1 -7.10 4.73 -9.34
N GLU A 2 -8.19 5.51 -9.29
CA GLU A 2 -9.18 5.45 -8.19
C GLU A 2 -9.73 4.04 -7.94
N ARG A 3 -9.96 3.26 -8.99
CA ARG A 3 -10.41 1.87 -8.84
C ARG A 3 -9.37 0.98 -8.13
N LEU A 4 -8.08 1.13 -8.43
CA LEU A 4 -7.00 0.41 -7.76
C LEU A 4 -6.91 0.79 -6.28
N GLU A 5 -7.09 2.08 -5.95
CA GLU A 5 -7.13 2.52 -4.55
C GLU A 5 -8.37 1.99 -3.82
N LYS A 6 -9.53 1.97 -4.47
CA LYS A 6 -10.76 1.40 -3.91
C LYS A 6 -10.62 -0.09 -3.60
N GLU A 7 -10.08 -0.88 -4.53
CA GLU A 7 -9.83 -2.30 -4.25
C GLU A 7 -8.75 -2.48 -3.18
N PHE A 8 -7.68 -1.68 -3.19
CA PHE A 8 -6.65 -1.73 -2.14
C PHE A 8 -7.19 -1.43 -0.73
N ALA A 9 -8.17 -0.52 -0.62
CA ALA A 9 -8.83 -0.21 0.64
C ALA A 9 -9.70 -1.37 1.15
N ARG A 10 -10.19 -2.24 0.25
CA ARG A 10 -10.94 -3.46 0.60
C ARG A 10 -9.99 -4.60 0.95
N GLU A 11 -8.95 -4.81 0.14
CA GLU A 11 -7.96 -5.86 0.34
C GLU A 11 -6.56 -5.41 -0.13
N GLN A 12 -5.56 -5.57 0.74
CA GLN A 12 -4.19 -5.13 0.47
C GLN A 12 -3.39 -6.11 -0.40
N TYR A 13 -3.93 -7.31 -0.68
CA TYR A 13 -3.26 -8.42 -1.35
C TYR A 13 -4.15 -9.06 -2.41
N MET A 14 -3.98 -8.69 -3.68
CA MET A 14 -4.78 -9.32 -4.74
C MET A 14 -4.32 -10.74 -5.11
N VAL A 15 -5.27 -11.66 -5.15
CA VAL A 15 -5.13 -13.02 -5.68
C VAL A 15 -5.35 -13.06 -7.21
N GLY A 16 -4.96 -14.17 -7.85
CA GLY A 16 -4.90 -14.29 -9.32
C GLY A 16 -6.21 -13.94 -10.03
N THR A 17 -7.33 -14.50 -9.57
CA THR A 17 -8.66 -14.28 -10.18
C THR A 17 -9.08 -12.81 -10.13
N GLU A 18 -8.99 -12.17 -8.98
CA GLU A 18 -9.38 -10.76 -8.85
C GLU A 18 -8.45 -9.84 -9.63
N ARG A 19 -7.14 -10.16 -9.65
CA ARG A 19 -6.15 -9.41 -10.42
C ARG A 19 -6.47 -9.43 -11.91
N TYR A 20 -6.84 -10.59 -12.44
CA TYR A 20 -7.25 -10.73 -13.84
C TYR A 20 -8.45 -9.84 -14.17
N PHE A 21 -9.51 -9.89 -13.36
CA PHE A 21 -10.70 -9.06 -13.57
C PHE A 21 -10.40 -7.56 -13.47
N LEU A 22 -9.59 -7.16 -12.49
CA LEU A 22 -9.22 -5.75 -12.31
C LEU A 22 -8.33 -5.23 -13.44
N ALA A 23 -7.38 -6.04 -13.89
CA ALA A 23 -6.52 -5.74 -15.02
C ALA A 23 -7.37 -5.54 -16.30
N SER A 24 -8.28 -6.48 -16.58
CA SER A 24 -9.21 -6.38 -17.71
C SER A 24 -10.09 -5.13 -17.64
N SER A 25 -10.70 -4.85 -16.49
CA SER A 25 -11.57 -3.69 -16.29
C SER A 25 -10.85 -2.33 -16.40
N LEU A 26 -9.53 -2.30 -16.23
CA LEU A 26 -8.73 -1.06 -16.27
C LEU A 26 -7.85 -0.95 -17.52
N HIS A 27 -7.98 -1.90 -18.45
CA HIS A 27 -7.09 -2.01 -19.61
C HIS A 27 -5.60 -2.01 -19.22
N LEU A 28 -5.29 -2.70 -18.13
CA LEU A 28 -3.93 -2.93 -17.63
C LEU A 28 -3.58 -4.41 -17.75
N THR A 29 -2.29 -4.71 -17.62
CA THR A 29 -1.79 -6.08 -17.46
C THR A 29 -1.83 -6.50 -15.99
N GLU A 30 -1.97 -7.80 -15.74
CA GLU A 30 -1.84 -8.35 -14.38
C GLU A 30 -0.50 -7.98 -13.73
N ALA A 31 0.57 -7.89 -14.51
CA ALA A 31 1.88 -7.45 -14.05
C ALA A 31 1.85 -6.01 -13.52
N GLN A 32 1.21 -5.08 -14.25
CA GLN A 32 1.05 -3.69 -13.81
C GLN A 32 0.22 -3.60 -12.53
N VAL A 33 -0.88 -4.34 -12.44
CA VAL A 33 -1.69 -4.41 -11.21
C VAL A 33 -0.87 -4.96 -10.06
N LYS A 34 -0.11 -6.04 -10.27
CA LYS A 34 0.79 -6.64 -9.28
C LYS A 34 1.84 -5.64 -8.77
N VAL A 35 2.53 -4.94 -9.67
CA VAL A 35 3.55 -3.93 -9.32
C VAL A 35 2.91 -2.76 -8.57
N TRP A 36 1.74 -2.31 -9.01
CA TRP A 36 1.01 -1.24 -8.34
C TRP A 36 0.65 -1.63 -6.90
N PHE A 37 0.12 -2.84 -6.67
CA PHE A 37 -0.19 -3.32 -5.32
C PHE A 37 1.05 -3.46 -4.45
N GLN A 38 2.17 -3.94 -5.00
CA GLN A 38 3.44 -3.99 -4.28
C GLN A 38 3.89 -2.58 -3.84
N ASN A 39 3.96 -1.64 -4.77
CA ASN A 39 4.34 -0.26 -4.50
C ASN A 39 3.38 0.41 -3.50
N ARG A 40 2.07 0.12 -3.61
CA ARG A 40 1.07 0.67 -2.70
C ARG A 40 1.24 0.17 -1.27
N ARG A 41 1.56 -1.12 -1.07
CA ARG A 41 1.87 -1.65 0.27
C ARG A 41 3.13 -1.02 0.86
N ILE A 42 4.19 -0.79 0.07
CA ILE A 42 5.38 -0.08 0.55
C ILE A 42 5.01 1.32 1.04
N LYS A 43 4.27 2.08 0.23
CA LYS A 43 3.80 3.42 0.58
C LYS A 43 2.92 3.40 1.83
N TRP A 44 2.01 2.44 1.95
CA TRP A 44 1.12 2.30 3.10
C TRP A 44 1.90 2.01 4.40
N ARG A 45 2.86 1.08 4.37
CA ARG A 45 3.73 0.81 5.53
C ARG A 45 4.54 2.05 5.92
N LYS A 46 5.12 2.75 4.94
CA LYS A 46 5.88 3.98 5.18
C LYS A 46 5.01 5.05 5.83
N GLN A 47 3.80 5.28 5.31
CA GLN A 47 2.87 6.26 5.86
C GLN A 47 2.44 5.90 7.29
N SER A 48 2.18 4.62 7.58
CA SER A 48 1.88 4.14 8.94
C SER A 48 3.04 4.41 9.90
N PHE A 49 4.28 4.14 9.47
CA PHE A 49 5.47 4.42 10.26
C PHE A 49 5.68 5.92 10.49
N GLU A 50 5.52 6.76 9.46
CA GLU A 50 5.61 8.22 9.58
C GLU A 50 4.54 8.78 10.53
N GLN A 51 3.31 8.27 10.46
CA GLN A 51 2.24 8.64 11.40
C GLN A 51 2.59 8.24 12.84
N GLN A 52 3.15 7.05 13.03
CA GLN A 52 3.61 6.60 14.34
C GLN A 52 4.74 7.50 14.89
N GLN A 53 5.72 7.85 14.06
CA GLN A 53 6.79 8.77 14.45
C GLN A 53 6.25 10.16 14.81
N ALA A 54 5.34 10.71 13.99
CA ALA A 54 4.71 12.00 14.28
C ALA A 54 3.91 11.97 15.58
N ARG A 55 3.25 10.86 15.90
CA ARG A 55 2.55 10.68 17.18
C ARG A 55 3.50 10.65 18.36
N LEU A 56 4.62 9.93 18.26
CA LEU A 56 5.64 9.89 19.31
C LEU A 56 6.25 11.28 19.56
N ALA A 57 6.59 12.00 18.49
CA ALA A 57 7.09 13.37 18.58
C ALA A 57 6.09 14.32 19.27
N LYS A 58 4.80 14.22 18.95
CA LYS A 58 3.74 15.01 19.63
C LYS A 58 3.62 14.69 21.12
N LEU A 59 3.96 13.48 21.53
CA LEU A 59 3.95 13.04 22.93
C LEU A 59 5.29 13.30 23.65
N GLY A 60 6.29 13.90 22.98
CA GLY A 60 7.63 14.11 23.54
C GLY A 60 8.43 12.82 23.75
N LEU A 61 8.02 11.71 23.12
CA LEU A 61 8.69 10.42 23.21
C LEU A 61 9.76 10.30 22.12
N ALA A 62 10.85 9.58 22.42
CA ALA A 62 11.90 9.32 21.45
C ALA A 62 11.35 8.58 20.21
N PRO A 63 11.79 8.95 18.99
CA PRO A 63 11.36 8.27 17.77
C PRO A 63 11.85 6.82 17.76
N LEU A 64 11.02 5.91 17.24
CA LEU A 64 11.41 4.52 17.06
C LEU A 64 12.51 4.43 15.98
N PRO A 65 13.51 3.54 16.14
CA PRO A 65 14.50 3.30 15.11
C PRO A 65 13.79 2.80 13.84
N THR A 66 14.14 3.40 12.70
CA THR A 66 13.67 2.92 11.39
C THR A 66 14.18 1.50 11.19
N PRO A 67 13.32 0.52 10.85
CA PRO A 67 13.81 -0.80 10.48
C PRO A 67 14.68 -0.66 9.23
N THR A 68 15.99 -0.85 9.39
CA THR A 68 16.94 -1.00 8.29
C THR A 68 16.54 -2.24 7.51
N SER A 69 16.38 -2.08 6.20
CA SER A 69 16.00 -3.16 5.29
C SER A 69 17.15 -4.12 5.00
#